data_AF-A0A937BC49-F1
#
_entry.id   AF-A0A937BC49-F1
#
_cell.length_a   1.000
_cell.length_b   1.000
_cell.length_c   1.000
_cell.angle_alpha   90.00
_cell.angle_beta   90.00
_cell.angle_gamma   90.00
#
_symmetry.space_group_name_H-M   'P 1'
#
loop_
_entity.id
_entity.type
_entity.pdbx_description
1 polymer ?
#
loop_
_entity_poly.entity_id
_entity_poly.type
_entity_poly.pdbx_seq_one_letter_code
_entity_poly.pdbx_strand_id
1 'polypeptide(L)'
;MKPFQTLLSLCLLFVLVSCQEDSFKTKIEYPVLPETSYSYKPNWGGMHNHMVGQDLGITDAGATLGRVLFYDKILSINNTVSCGSCHLQSIGFSDQARLSDGINNQKTDRNAPPISNLYDDNLLFWDGRATSLDDLVLQPVRNHKEMGMENMEFLVAKIKAAPYYDELFSKAYGSNEVTSARVADAMTQFVKSMIGCDSEMDRLQVSGEPFIATG
;
A
#
# COMPACT_ATOMS: atom_id res chain seq x y z
N MET A 1 -16.34 -62.27 22.81
CA MET A 1 -15.03 -61.67 22.54
C MET A 1 -14.96 -61.05 21.13
N LYS A 2 -15.70 -59.99 20.78
CA LYS A 2 -15.51 -59.22 19.51
C LYS A 2 -15.94 -57.72 19.50
N PRO A 3 -16.41 -57.04 20.58
CA PRO A 3 -16.82 -55.63 20.45
C PRO A 3 -15.67 -54.61 20.59
N PHE A 4 -14.51 -55.00 21.11
CA PHE A 4 -13.40 -54.09 21.39
C PHE A 4 -12.48 -53.86 20.16
N GLN A 5 -12.35 -54.87 19.28
CA GLN A 5 -11.56 -54.75 18.04
C GLN A 5 -12.26 -53.89 16.98
N THR A 6 -13.59 -53.86 16.95
CA THR A 6 -14.35 -53.01 16.03
C THR A 6 -14.28 -51.53 16.41
N LEU A 7 -14.24 -51.18 17.70
CA LEU A 7 -14.06 -49.80 18.14
C LEU A 7 -12.66 -49.26 17.81
N LEU A 8 -11.62 -50.08 18.00
CA LEU A 8 -10.23 -49.68 17.71
C LEU A 8 -10.00 -49.47 16.21
N SER A 9 -10.69 -50.26 15.36
CA SER A 9 -10.59 -50.13 13.90
C SER A 9 -11.38 -48.93 13.35
N LEU A 10 -12.43 -48.47 14.04
CA LEU A 10 -13.22 -47.29 13.66
C LEU A 10 -12.49 -45.98 14.04
N CYS A 11 -11.77 -45.97 15.17
CA CYS A 11 -10.90 -44.84 15.55
C CYS A 11 -9.70 -44.68 14.59
N LEU A 12 -9.11 -45.78 14.10
CA LEU A 12 -8.00 -45.70 13.15
C LEU A 12 -8.42 -45.15 11.77
N LEU A 13 -9.68 -45.38 11.36
CA LEU A 13 -10.23 -44.80 10.13
C LEU A 13 -10.47 -43.29 10.25
N PHE A 14 -10.86 -42.79 11.43
CA PHE A 14 -11.08 -41.36 11.66
C PHE A 14 -9.77 -40.55 11.73
N VAL A 15 -8.69 -41.14 12.22
CA VAL A 15 -7.37 -40.47 12.29
C VAL A 15 -6.77 -40.26 10.89
N LEU A 16 -7.04 -41.15 9.93
CA LEU A 16 -6.54 -41.03 8.56
C LEU A 16 -7.31 -40.00 7.71
N VAL A 17 -8.52 -39.60 8.11
CA VAL A 17 -9.33 -38.60 7.39
C VAL A 17 -9.05 -37.17 7.87
N SER A 18 -8.32 -36.98 8.98
CA SER A 18 -8.04 -35.65 9.53
C SER A 18 -6.78 -34.96 8.99
N CYS A 19 -6.05 -35.59 8.07
CA CYS A 19 -4.95 -34.96 7.33
C CYS A 19 -5.42 -34.58 5.92
N GLN A 20 -6.38 -33.67 5.82
CA GLN A 20 -6.44 -32.82 4.63
C GLN A 20 -5.58 -31.61 4.95
N GLU A 21 -4.42 -31.51 4.29
CA GLU A 21 -3.74 -30.23 4.21
C GLU A 21 -4.72 -29.26 3.57
N ASP A 22 -5.23 -28.31 4.37
CA ASP A 22 -5.91 -27.13 3.87
C ASP A 22 -4.88 -26.29 3.12
N SER A 23 -4.54 -26.75 1.91
CA SER A 23 -3.86 -25.93 0.93
C SER A 23 -4.83 -24.80 0.59
N PHE A 24 -4.67 -23.68 1.29
CA PHE A 24 -5.27 -22.42 0.94
C PHE A 24 -4.72 -22.03 -0.44
N LYS A 25 -5.32 -22.60 -1.50
CA LYS A 25 -5.05 -22.25 -2.89
C LYS A 25 -5.69 -20.89 -3.13
N THR A 26 -5.07 -19.84 -2.59
CA THR A 26 -5.37 -18.48 -3.00
C THR A 26 -5.12 -18.41 -4.50
N LYS A 27 -6.15 -18.07 -5.26
CA LYS A 27 -5.97 -17.66 -6.65
C LYS A 27 -5.00 -16.47 -6.64
N ILE A 28 -3.78 -16.65 -7.14
CA ILE A 28 -2.80 -15.57 -7.21
C ILE A 28 -3.31 -14.59 -8.26
N GLU A 29 -3.80 -13.44 -7.81
CA GLU A 29 -4.18 -12.33 -8.66
C GLU A 29 -2.93 -11.49 -8.91
N TYR A 30 -2.49 -11.43 -10.16
CA TYR A 30 -1.33 -10.63 -10.54
C TYR A 30 -1.74 -9.15 -10.61
N PRO A 31 -0.91 -8.23 -10.11
CA PRO A 31 -1.17 -6.81 -10.27
C PRO A 31 -1.15 -6.46 -11.76
N VAL A 32 -2.17 -5.73 -12.21
CA VAL A 32 -2.20 -5.20 -13.58
C VAL A 32 -1.28 -4.00 -13.65
N LEU A 33 -0.07 -4.23 -14.14
CA LEU A 33 0.88 -3.16 -14.43
C LEU A 33 0.47 -2.43 -15.72
N PRO A 34 0.79 -1.13 -15.85
CA PRO A 34 0.62 -0.42 -17.12
C PRO A 34 1.47 -1.07 -18.23
N GLU A 35 0.98 -1.03 -19.47
CA GLU A 35 1.73 -1.51 -20.64
C GLU A 35 3.03 -0.71 -20.86
N THR A 36 3.01 0.57 -20.50
CA THR A 36 4.17 1.46 -20.55
C THR A 36 4.59 1.86 -19.13
N SER A 37 5.90 1.87 -18.89
CA SER A 37 6.44 2.36 -17.61
C SER A 37 6.01 3.81 -17.39
N TYR A 38 5.49 4.11 -16.21
CA TYR A 38 5.22 5.49 -15.81
C TYR A 38 6.54 6.21 -15.50
N SER A 39 6.60 7.48 -15.87
CA SER A 39 7.57 8.41 -15.28
C SER A 39 6.97 8.98 -14.01
N TYR A 40 7.57 8.65 -12.86
CA TYR A 40 7.19 9.17 -11.54
C TYR A 40 7.99 10.42 -11.15
N LYS A 41 8.89 10.86 -12.04
CA LYS A 41 9.48 12.19 -12.07
C LYS A 41 9.02 12.97 -13.32
N PRO A 42 7.71 13.20 -13.54
CA PRO A 42 7.31 14.06 -14.64
C PRO A 42 8.01 15.42 -14.51
N ASN A 43 8.24 16.09 -15.63
CA ASN A 43 8.74 17.46 -15.63
C ASN A 43 7.69 18.35 -14.94
N TRP A 44 7.79 18.50 -13.62
CA TRP A 44 6.83 19.17 -12.75
C TRP A 44 6.75 20.70 -12.97
N GLY A 45 7.33 21.20 -14.06
CA GLY A 45 7.43 22.62 -14.37
C GLY A 45 8.32 23.40 -13.41
N GLY A 46 8.33 24.72 -13.55
CA GLY A 46 9.09 25.63 -12.69
C GLY A 46 8.66 25.64 -11.22
N MET A 47 7.48 25.10 -10.89
CA MET A 47 6.94 25.12 -9.53
C MET A 47 7.56 24.08 -8.60
N HIS A 48 7.93 22.90 -9.09
CA HIS A 48 8.58 21.91 -8.23
C HIS A 48 9.95 22.37 -7.73
N ASN A 49 10.69 23.09 -8.59
CA ASN A 49 11.93 23.73 -8.16
C ASN A 49 11.70 24.85 -7.13
N HIS A 50 10.52 25.46 -7.09
CA HIS A 50 10.21 26.56 -6.17
C HIS A 50 9.60 26.06 -4.84
N MET A 51 8.86 24.95 -4.84
CA MET A 51 8.18 24.41 -3.65
C MET A 51 8.96 23.31 -2.94
N VAL A 52 9.67 22.45 -3.69
CA VAL A 52 10.33 21.27 -3.13
C VAL A 52 11.84 21.46 -3.07
N GLY A 53 12.44 22.13 -4.07
CA GLY A 53 13.86 22.49 -4.10
C GLY A 53 14.85 21.33 -3.94
N GLN A 54 14.39 20.08 -3.91
CA GLN A 54 15.15 18.89 -3.55
C GLN A 54 14.75 17.71 -4.44
N ASP A 55 15.71 16.82 -4.74
CA ASP A 55 15.42 15.52 -5.33
C ASP A 55 14.69 14.67 -4.29
N LEU A 56 13.43 14.32 -4.56
CA LEU A 56 12.59 13.51 -3.67
C LEU A 56 13.05 12.04 -3.55
N GLY A 57 14.14 11.65 -4.24
CA GLY A 57 14.70 10.31 -4.18
C GLY A 57 13.83 9.24 -4.86
N ILE A 58 12.83 9.66 -5.64
CA ILE A 58 11.91 8.77 -6.33
C ILE A 58 12.66 8.07 -7.48
N THR A 59 12.41 6.79 -7.72
CA THR A 59 12.83 6.12 -8.96
C THR A 59 11.62 5.52 -9.65
N ASP A 60 11.62 5.40 -10.98
CA ASP A 60 10.47 4.83 -11.68
C ASP A 60 10.22 3.37 -11.26
N ALA A 61 11.30 2.61 -11.03
CA ALA A 61 11.20 1.23 -10.57
C ALA A 61 10.72 1.13 -9.12
N GLY A 62 11.26 1.93 -8.20
CA GLY A 62 10.84 1.95 -6.80
C GLY A 62 9.40 2.42 -6.62
N ALA A 63 8.99 3.51 -7.31
CA ALA A 63 7.61 3.97 -7.30
C ALA A 63 6.64 3.00 -7.99
N THR A 64 7.09 2.26 -9.01
CA THR A 64 6.27 1.19 -9.60
C THR A 64 6.01 0.07 -8.59
N LEU A 65 7.04 -0.39 -7.87
CA LEU A 65 6.88 -1.35 -6.79
C LEU A 65 5.96 -0.80 -5.69
N GLY A 66 6.15 0.46 -5.30
CA GLY A 66 5.29 1.15 -4.33
C GLY A 66 3.82 1.21 -4.74
N ARG A 67 3.56 1.50 -6.02
CA ARG A 67 2.20 1.51 -6.57
C ARG A 67 1.55 0.14 -6.51
N VAL A 68 2.29 -0.92 -6.83
CA VAL A 68 1.79 -2.28 -6.71
C VAL A 68 1.42 -2.56 -5.26
N LEU A 69 2.34 -2.32 -4.32
CA LEU A 69 2.10 -2.51 -2.88
C LEU A 69 0.88 -1.71 -2.39
N PHE A 70 0.72 -0.47 -2.86
CA PHE A 70 -0.37 0.42 -2.45
C PHE A 70 -1.76 -0.12 -2.81
N TYR A 71 -1.90 -0.76 -3.97
CA TYR A 71 -3.18 -1.31 -4.44
C TYR A 71 -3.36 -2.79 -4.11
N ASP A 72 -2.28 -3.51 -3.80
CA ASP A 72 -2.30 -4.93 -3.48
C ASP A 72 -2.85 -5.17 -2.06
N LYS A 73 -3.82 -6.08 -1.96
CA LYS A 73 -4.44 -6.46 -0.69
C LYS A 73 -3.54 -7.34 0.18
N ILE A 74 -2.44 -7.85 -0.37
CA ILE A 74 -1.48 -8.73 0.33
C ILE A 74 -0.96 -8.14 1.64
N LEU A 75 -0.92 -6.80 1.72
CA LEU A 75 -0.50 -6.06 2.92
C LEU A 75 -1.44 -6.27 4.11
N SER A 76 -2.73 -6.51 3.89
CA SER A 76 -3.67 -6.83 4.96
C SER A 76 -3.57 -8.29 5.39
N ILE A 77 -3.79 -8.58 6.67
CA ILE A 77 -3.57 -9.93 7.20
C ILE A 77 -4.42 -10.99 6.50
N ASN A 78 -5.65 -10.64 6.09
CA ASN A 78 -6.59 -11.54 5.42
C ASN A 78 -6.76 -11.29 3.90
N ASN A 79 -5.90 -10.47 3.28
CA ASN A 79 -5.94 -10.13 1.85
C ASN A 79 -7.25 -9.48 1.37
N THR A 80 -7.91 -8.67 2.20
CA THR A 80 -9.18 -8.01 1.85
C THR A 80 -9.09 -6.51 1.60
N VAL A 81 -8.12 -5.83 2.21
CA VAL A 81 -7.96 -4.36 2.19
C VAL A 81 -6.56 -3.99 1.71
N SER A 82 -6.46 -2.90 0.96
CA SER A 82 -5.21 -2.25 0.52
C SER A 82 -5.24 -0.75 0.84
N CYS A 83 -4.13 -0.04 0.71
CA CYS A 83 -4.11 1.41 0.90
C CYS A 83 -5.11 2.11 -0.04
N GLY A 84 -5.19 1.65 -1.29
CA GLY A 84 -6.14 2.12 -2.28
C GLY A 84 -7.62 1.80 -2.00
N SER A 85 -7.92 1.02 -0.95
CA SER A 85 -9.30 0.81 -0.51
C SER A 85 -9.89 2.05 0.17
N CYS A 86 -9.04 2.84 0.84
CA CYS A 86 -9.43 4.08 1.52
C CYS A 86 -8.89 5.32 0.80
N HIS A 87 -7.71 5.25 0.18
CA HIS A 87 -7.09 6.38 -0.52
C HIS A 87 -7.42 6.35 -2.03
N LEU A 88 -8.61 6.82 -2.37
CA LEU A 88 -9.16 6.74 -3.72
C LEU A 88 -8.56 7.83 -4.62
N GLN A 89 -7.81 7.42 -5.64
CA GLN A 89 -7.15 8.33 -6.58
C GLN A 89 -8.12 9.34 -7.24
N SER A 90 -9.35 8.93 -7.56
CA SER A 90 -10.37 9.76 -8.23
C SER A 90 -10.83 10.97 -7.41
N ILE A 91 -10.54 11.00 -6.11
CA ILE A 91 -10.88 12.09 -5.19
C ILE A 91 -9.66 12.59 -4.42
N GLY A 92 -8.49 12.57 -5.08
CA GLY A 92 -7.25 13.10 -4.52
C GLY A 92 -6.63 12.19 -3.45
N PHE A 93 -6.77 10.87 -3.60
CA PHE A 93 -6.24 9.88 -2.66
C PHE A 93 -6.79 10.06 -1.24
N SER A 94 -8.06 10.38 -1.13
CA SER A 94 -8.82 10.48 0.12
C SER A 94 -9.95 9.46 0.16
N ASP A 95 -10.70 9.42 1.26
CA ASP A 95 -11.90 8.60 1.40
C ASP A 95 -13.17 9.46 1.43
N GLN A 96 -14.25 8.97 0.82
CA GLN A 96 -15.57 9.62 0.84
C GLN A 96 -16.34 9.31 2.14
N ALA A 97 -16.00 8.22 2.82
CA ALA A 97 -16.69 7.79 4.02
C ALA A 97 -16.29 8.67 5.22
N ARG A 98 -17.24 8.96 6.12
CA ARG A 98 -16.94 9.68 7.38
C ARG A 98 -15.88 8.95 8.23
N LEU A 99 -15.92 7.62 8.21
CA LEU A 99 -14.95 6.71 8.79
C LEU A 99 -14.69 5.63 7.75
N SER A 100 -13.42 5.33 7.52
CA SER A 100 -13.01 4.37 6.50
C SER A 100 -13.41 2.95 6.84
N ASP A 101 -13.60 2.13 5.81
CA ASP A 101 -13.83 0.69 5.95
C ASP A 101 -12.49 -0.03 5.92
N GLY A 102 -12.11 -0.58 7.07
CA GLY A 102 -10.93 -1.41 7.20
C GLY A 102 -11.26 -2.90 7.24
N ILE A 103 -10.29 -3.67 7.73
CA ILE A 103 -10.36 -5.13 7.74
C ILE A 103 -11.59 -5.65 8.49
N ASN A 104 -12.17 -6.75 8.00
CA ASN A 104 -13.37 -7.38 8.55
C ASN A 104 -14.59 -6.43 8.62
N ASN A 105 -14.66 -5.44 7.72
CA ASN A 105 -15.69 -4.40 7.68
C ASN A 105 -15.73 -3.54 8.96
N GLN A 106 -14.61 -3.43 9.67
CA GLN A 106 -14.51 -2.55 10.82
C GLN A 106 -14.41 -1.10 10.36
N LYS A 107 -15.06 -0.19 11.09
CA LYS A 107 -14.86 1.24 10.90
C LYS A 107 -13.57 1.67 11.59
N THR A 108 -12.74 2.41 10.86
CA THR A 108 -11.56 3.07 11.42
C THR A 108 -11.98 4.18 12.39
N ASP A 109 -11.03 4.67 13.18
CA ASP A 109 -11.32 5.75 14.14
C ASP A 109 -11.46 7.12 13.49
N ARG A 110 -10.96 7.30 12.25
CA ARG A 110 -11.01 8.54 11.46
C ARG A 110 -11.11 8.24 9.97
N ASN A 111 -11.63 9.17 9.20
CA ASN A 111 -11.50 9.19 7.74
C ASN A 111 -10.03 9.22 7.30
N ALA A 112 -9.71 8.55 6.19
CA ALA A 112 -8.39 8.64 5.57
C ALA A 112 -8.16 10.02 4.93
N PRO A 113 -7.18 10.82 5.41
CA PRO A 113 -6.90 12.14 4.84
C PRO A 113 -6.39 12.03 3.39
N PRO A 114 -6.48 13.11 2.60
CA PRO A 114 -5.78 13.17 1.32
C PRO A 114 -4.27 13.02 1.53
N ILE A 115 -3.62 12.22 0.68
CA ILE A 115 -2.17 11.95 0.72
C ILE A 115 -1.44 12.40 -0.56
N SER A 116 -2.09 13.19 -1.40
CA SER A 116 -1.41 13.90 -2.48
C SER A 116 -0.61 15.08 -1.94
N ASN A 117 0.44 15.49 -2.67
CA ASN A 117 1.31 16.62 -2.32
C ASN A 117 2.03 16.46 -0.97
N LEU A 118 2.40 15.23 -0.60
CA LEU A 118 3.18 14.95 0.60
C LEU A 118 4.69 15.02 0.35
N TYR A 119 5.40 15.61 1.31
CA TYR A 119 6.83 15.79 1.42
C TYR A 119 7.29 15.42 2.84
N ASP A 120 8.60 15.43 3.07
CA ASP A 120 9.18 14.96 4.34
C ASP A 120 8.81 15.86 5.56
N ASP A 121 8.44 17.12 5.34
CA ASP A 121 8.11 18.10 6.41
C ASP A 121 6.59 18.24 6.68
N ASN A 122 5.75 17.41 6.08
CA ASN A 122 4.30 17.50 6.27
C ASN A 122 3.86 17.03 7.67
N LEU A 123 2.76 17.60 8.18
CA LEU A 123 2.05 17.03 9.33
C LEU A 123 1.29 15.77 8.86
N LEU A 124 1.72 14.61 9.34
CA LEU A 124 1.20 13.32 8.87
C LEU A 124 0.11 12.78 9.81
N PHE A 125 -0.99 12.29 9.22
CA PHE A 125 -2.28 12.01 9.88
C PHE A 125 -2.99 13.23 10.46
N TRP A 126 -4.31 13.10 10.68
CA TRP A 126 -5.15 14.14 11.28
C TRP A 126 -4.67 14.64 12.66
N ASP A 127 -3.96 13.79 13.39
CA ASP A 127 -3.43 14.06 14.73
C ASP A 127 -1.91 14.29 14.76
N GLY A 128 -1.24 14.29 13.60
CA GLY A 128 0.19 14.55 13.52
C GLY A 128 1.08 13.46 14.11
N ARG A 129 0.54 12.27 14.41
CA ARG A 129 1.27 11.25 15.19
C ARG A 129 2.42 10.58 14.45
N ALA A 130 2.44 10.62 13.11
CA ALA A 130 3.52 10.03 12.33
C ALA A 130 4.65 11.05 12.14
N THR A 131 5.87 10.57 12.31
CA THR A 131 7.08 11.39 12.24
C THR A 131 7.85 11.23 10.93
N SER A 132 7.39 10.32 10.07
CA SER A 132 8.00 10.01 8.78
C SER A 132 6.97 9.43 7.81
N LEU A 133 7.27 9.47 6.50
CA LEU A 133 6.44 8.81 5.50
C LEU A 133 6.47 7.28 5.63
N ASP A 134 7.55 6.72 6.17
CA ASP A 134 7.61 5.29 6.52
C ASP A 134 6.60 4.95 7.63
N ASP A 135 6.45 5.82 8.63
CA ASP A 135 5.39 5.68 9.64
C ASP A 135 4.00 5.80 9.01
N LEU A 136 3.82 6.76 8.08
CA LEU A 136 2.55 6.95 7.37
C LEU A 136 2.12 5.67 6.64
N VAL A 137 3.04 4.99 5.96
CA VAL A 137 2.72 3.78 5.19
C VAL A 137 2.65 2.51 6.04
N LEU A 138 3.43 2.40 7.12
CA LEU A 138 3.48 1.16 7.92
C LEU A 138 2.55 1.15 9.15
N GLN A 139 2.14 2.30 9.70
CA GLN A 139 1.17 2.31 10.82
C GLN A 139 -0.21 1.75 10.43
N PRO A 140 -0.81 2.11 9.28
CA PRO A 140 -2.08 1.54 8.81
C PRO A 140 -2.00 0.03 8.60
N VAL A 141 -0.86 -0.44 8.09
CA VAL A 141 -0.58 -1.87 7.88
C VAL A 141 -0.69 -2.64 9.20
N ARG A 142 -0.13 -2.09 10.29
CA ARG A 142 -0.17 -2.71 11.63
C ARG A 142 -1.49 -2.54 12.37
N ASN A 143 -2.29 -1.52 12.04
CA ASN A 143 -3.50 -1.21 12.79
C ASN A 143 -4.55 -2.32 12.63
N HIS A 144 -5.01 -2.88 13.76
CA HIS A 144 -5.99 -3.96 13.84
C HIS A 144 -7.37 -3.64 13.22
N LYS A 145 -7.75 -2.35 13.12
CA LYS A 145 -8.98 -1.91 12.45
C LYS A 145 -8.80 -1.62 10.97
N GLU A 146 -7.56 -1.42 10.51
CA GLU A 146 -7.27 -1.03 9.12
C GLU A 146 -6.85 -2.25 8.31
N MET A 147 -5.68 -2.83 8.60
CA MET A 147 -5.10 -3.94 7.82
C MET A 147 -4.65 -5.14 8.67
N GLY A 148 -4.49 -4.96 9.98
CA GLY A 148 -4.30 -6.04 10.96
C GLY A 148 -2.98 -6.81 10.90
N MET A 149 -1.98 -6.32 10.18
CA MET A 149 -0.69 -6.98 10.02
C MET A 149 0.28 -6.57 11.13
N GLU A 150 0.13 -7.12 12.33
CA GLU A 150 0.99 -6.75 13.48
C GLU A 150 2.43 -7.26 13.34
N ASN A 151 2.63 -8.42 12.70
CA ASN A 151 3.95 -9.02 12.51
C ASN A 151 4.54 -8.69 11.12
N MET A 152 5.59 -7.86 11.10
CA MET A 152 6.26 -7.46 9.86
C MET A 152 7.09 -8.57 9.21
N GLU A 153 7.62 -9.52 9.99
CA GLU A 153 8.32 -10.68 9.41
C GLU A 153 7.33 -11.56 8.64
N PHE A 154 6.11 -11.70 9.16
CA PHE A 154 5.04 -12.39 8.47
C PHE A 154 4.63 -11.65 7.18
N LEU A 155 4.53 -10.32 7.22
CA LEU A 155 4.30 -9.50 6.03
C LEU A 155 5.38 -9.74 4.96
N VAL A 156 6.65 -9.67 5.35
CA VAL A 156 7.79 -9.90 4.46
C VAL A 156 7.73 -11.29 3.85
N ALA A 157 7.41 -12.32 4.65
CA ALA A 157 7.24 -13.68 4.16
C ALA A 157 6.07 -13.80 3.15
N LYS A 158 4.93 -13.14 3.41
CA LYS A 158 3.79 -13.11 2.48
C LYS A 158 4.18 -12.48 1.13
N ILE A 159 4.82 -11.32 1.16
CA ILE A 159 5.25 -10.61 -0.06
C ILE A 159 6.25 -11.46 -0.84
N LYS A 160 7.24 -12.05 -0.14
CA LYS A 160 8.24 -12.94 -0.75
C LYS A 160 7.64 -14.19 -1.39
N ALA A 161 6.53 -14.70 -0.87
CA ALA A 161 5.85 -15.87 -1.42
C ALA A 161 5.05 -15.57 -2.70
N ALA A 162 4.76 -14.31 -2.99
CA ALA A 162 4.04 -13.91 -4.20
C ALA A 162 5.02 -13.74 -5.38
N PRO A 163 4.87 -14.52 -6.47
CA PRO A 163 5.91 -14.68 -7.50
C PRO A 163 6.21 -13.39 -8.28
N TYR A 164 5.26 -12.48 -8.39
CA TYR A 164 5.43 -11.22 -9.13
C TYR A 164 6.27 -10.18 -8.40
N TYR A 165 6.51 -10.32 -7.09
CA TYR A 165 7.35 -9.38 -6.35
C TYR A 165 8.84 -9.57 -6.62
N ASP A 166 9.29 -10.78 -6.96
CA ASP A 166 10.72 -11.06 -7.19
C ASP A 166 11.34 -10.12 -8.25
N GLU A 167 10.65 -9.98 -9.39
CA GLU A 167 11.07 -9.09 -10.47
C GLU A 167 10.92 -7.61 -10.08
N LEU A 168 9.85 -7.25 -9.35
CA LEU A 168 9.62 -5.87 -8.93
C LEU A 168 10.69 -5.36 -7.96
N PHE A 169 11.07 -6.18 -6.95
CA PHE A 169 12.16 -5.85 -6.03
C PHE A 169 13.52 -5.83 -6.75
N SER A 170 13.76 -6.79 -7.65
CA SER A 170 14.99 -6.80 -8.46
C SER A 170 15.13 -5.55 -9.32
N LYS A 171 14.06 -5.06 -9.94
CA LYS A 171 14.06 -3.81 -10.71
C LYS A 171 14.26 -2.58 -9.83
N ALA A 172 13.63 -2.54 -8.65
CA ALA A 172 13.70 -1.39 -7.75
C ALA A 172 15.04 -1.25 -7.03
N TYR A 173 15.64 -2.37 -6.60
CA TYR A 173 16.80 -2.38 -5.68
C TYR A 173 18.02 -3.14 -6.21
N GLY A 174 17.95 -3.72 -7.42
CA GLY A 174 18.99 -4.60 -7.96
C GLY A 174 19.10 -5.95 -7.24
N SER A 175 18.13 -6.26 -6.37
CA SER A 175 18.07 -7.47 -5.56
C SER A 175 16.61 -7.83 -5.28
N ASN A 176 16.28 -9.12 -5.32
CA ASN A 176 14.95 -9.64 -4.97
C ASN A 176 14.71 -9.76 -3.46
N GLU A 177 15.66 -9.34 -2.63
CA GLU A 177 15.50 -9.38 -1.19
C GLU A 177 14.36 -8.43 -0.74
N VAL A 178 13.41 -9.01 -0.01
CA VAL A 178 12.27 -8.31 0.57
C VAL A 178 12.57 -8.03 2.04
N THR A 179 12.50 -6.76 2.44
CA THR A 179 12.58 -6.32 3.84
C THR A 179 11.48 -5.31 4.12
N SER A 180 11.09 -5.15 5.39
CA SER A 180 10.12 -4.12 5.80
C SER A 180 10.58 -2.71 5.42
N ALA A 181 11.89 -2.44 5.49
CA ALA A 181 12.48 -1.17 5.07
C ALA A 181 12.31 -0.92 3.57
N ARG A 182 12.55 -1.93 2.70
CA ARG A 182 12.32 -1.78 1.26
C ARG A 182 10.84 -1.67 0.90
N VAL A 183 9.96 -2.34 1.66
CA VAL A 183 8.50 -2.18 1.49
C VAL A 183 8.10 -0.73 1.81
N ALA A 184 8.55 -0.20 2.95
CA ALA A 184 8.28 1.18 3.34
C ALA A 184 8.84 2.18 2.33
N ASP A 185 10.12 2.05 1.97
CA ASP A 185 10.79 2.92 1.00
C ASP A 185 10.08 2.94 -0.37
N ALA A 186 9.73 1.77 -0.93
CA ALA A 186 9.02 1.71 -2.19
C ALA A 186 7.65 2.40 -2.11
N MET A 187 6.88 2.15 -1.04
CA MET A 187 5.59 2.81 -0.83
C MET A 187 5.76 4.32 -0.65
N THR A 188 6.76 4.77 0.11
CA THR A 188 7.11 6.18 0.29
C THR A 188 7.45 6.85 -1.05
N GLN A 189 8.24 6.20 -1.92
CA GLN A 189 8.51 6.72 -3.26
C GLN A 189 7.23 6.92 -4.08
N PHE A 190 6.27 5.98 -4.00
CA PHE A 190 4.99 6.14 -4.69
C PHE A 190 4.13 7.25 -4.09
N VAL A 191 4.03 7.35 -2.76
CA VAL A 191 3.30 8.42 -2.08
C VAL A 191 3.88 9.80 -2.43
N LYS A 192 5.20 9.97 -2.42
CA LYS A 192 5.88 11.21 -2.84
C LYS A 192 5.62 11.57 -4.31
N SER A 193 5.28 10.59 -5.15
CA SER A 193 4.95 10.82 -6.56
C SER A 193 3.52 11.32 -6.81
N MET A 194 2.66 11.31 -5.79
CA MET A 194 1.26 11.76 -5.89
C MET A 194 1.15 13.29 -5.83
N ILE A 195 1.84 13.99 -6.73
CA ILE A 195 1.81 15.45 -6.76
C ILE A 195 0.79 15.93 -7.79
N GLY A 196 -0.04 16.89 -7.39
CA GLY A 196 -0.84 17.71 -8.27
C GLY A 196 -0.03 18.91 -8.73
N CYS A 197 0.01 19.14 -10.04
CA CYS A 197 0.66 20.29 -10.65
C CYS A 197 -0.21 20.84 -11.79
N ASP A 198 0.10 22.05 -12.24
CA ASP A 198 -0.63 22.74 -13.31
C ASP A 198 -2.09 23.05 -12.93
N SER A 199 -2.31 23.38 -11.66
CA SER A 199 -3.55 24.04 -11.23
C SER A 199 -3.68 25.45 -11.84
N GLU A 200 -4.86 26.05 -11.79
CA GLU A 200 -4.99 27.45 -12.21
C GLU A 200 -4.15 28.39 -11.33
N MET A 201 -4.15 28.13 -10.02
CA MET A 201 -3.29 28.84 -9.06
C MET A 201 -1.81 28.69 -9.43
N ASP A 202 -1.40 27.49 -9.85
CA ASP A 202 -0.04 27.20 -10.28
C ASP A 202 0.37 28.07 -11.47
N ARG A 203 -0.47 28.10 -12.51
CA ARG A 203 -0.23 28.93 -13.70
C ARG A 203 -0.20 30.41 -13.39
N LEU A 204 -1.06 30.89 -12.49
CA LEU A 204 -1.08 32.28 -12.05
C LEU A 204 0.18 32.65 -11.25
N GLN A 205 0.65 31.75 -10.38
CA GLN A 205 1.88 31.94 -9.63
C GLN A 205 3.11 32.00 -10.54
N VAL A 206 3.15 31.18 -11.60
CA VAL A 206 4.23 31.18 -12.59
C VAL A 206 4.18 32.41 -13.51
N SER A 207 2.98 32.80 -13.96
CA SER A 207 2.80 33.95 -14.87
C SER A 207 2.89 35.31 -14.17
N GLY A 208 2.66 35.35 -12.86
CA GLY A 208 2.56 36.58 -12.09
C GLY A 208 1.25 37.34 -12.32
N GLU A 209 0.28 36.75 -13.01
CA GLU A 209 -1.04 37.35 -13.22
C GLU A 209 -1.91 37.24 -11.95
N PRO A 210 -2.72 38.26 -11.64
CA PRO A 210 -3.62 38.22 -10.49
C PRO A 210 -4.74 37.20 -10.72
N PHE A 211 -5.10 36.45 -9.68
CA PHE A 211 -6.31 35.61 -9.70
C PHE A 211 -7.56 36.50 -9.83
N ILE A 212 -8.26 36.40 -10.96
CA ILE A 212 -9.55 37.05 -11.19
C ILE A 212 -10.62 35.97 -11.06
N ALA A 213 -11.30 35.93 -9.91
CA ALA A 213 -12.45 35.04 -9.72
C ALA A 213 -13.55 35.39 -10.72
N THR A 214 -13.76 34.55 -11.73
CA THR A 214 -14.94 34.61 -12.58
C THR A 214 -16.06 33.86 -11.88
N GLY A 215 -17.06 34.61 -11.43
CA GLY A 215 -18.27 34.07 -10.80
C GLY A 215 -19.30 33.57 -11.80
#